data_AF-A0A1V9W6D4-F1
#
_entry.id   AF-A0A1V9W6D4-F1
#
_cell.length_a   1.000
_cell.length_b   1.000
_cell.length_c   1.000
_cell.angle_alpha   90.00
_cell.angle_beta   90.00
_cell.angle_gamma   90.00
#
_symmetry.space_group_name_H-M   'P 1'
#
loop_
_entity.id
_entity.type
_entity.pdbx_description
1 polymer ?
#
loop_
_entity_poly.entity_id
_entity_poly.type
_entity_poly.pdbx_seq_one_letter_code
_entity_poly.pdbx_strand_id
1 'polypeptide(L)' 'MKNIGVTYVLLGVLLFDLTYITSAIYVGTLESWDRSNGKLFTAFYEIHGTILSIISICFIIAGIYFMC' A
#
# COMPACT_ATOMS: atom_id res chain seq x y z
N MET A 1 -4.99 -6.23 24.82
CA MET A 1 -4.34 -5.03 24.26
C MET A 1 -5.10 -4.52 23.03
N LYS A 2 -6.44 -4.45 23.13
CA LYS A 2 -7.32 -4.34 21.96
C LYS A 2 -7.17 -3.02 21.19
N ASN A 3 -7.01 -1.90 21.92
CA ASN A 3 -6.82 -0.58 21.32
C ASN A 3 -5.52 -0.48 20.51
N ILE A 4 -4.47 -1.18 20.95
CA ILE A 4 -3.20 -1.25 20.22
C ILE A 4 -3.42 -2.00 18.90
N GLY A 5 -4.12 -3.14 18.93
CA GLY A 5 -4.49 -3.88 17.72
C GLY A 5 -5.29 -3.05 16.71
N VAL A 6 -6.28 -2.26 17.18
CA VAL A 6 -7.03 -1.31 16.33
C VAL A 6 -6.08 -0.33 15.62
N THR A 7 -5.14 0.25 16.37
CA THR A 7 -4.16 1.19 15.81
C THR A 7 -3.29 0.54 14.74
N TYR A 8 -2.83 -0.70 14.94
CA TYR A 8 -2.04 -1.44 13.94
C TYR A 8 -2.82 -1.72 12.66
N VAL A 9 -4.10 -2.13 12.77
CA VAL A 9 -4.98 -2.34 11.60
C VAL A 9 -5.19 -1.02 10.84
N LEU A 10 -5.49 0.07 11.55
CA LEU A 10 -5.66 1.40 10.94
C LEU A 10 -4.38 1.86 10.23
N LEU A 11 -3.21 1.65 10.85
CA LEU A 11 -1.93 2.01 10.25
C LEU A 11 -1.67 1.21 8.96
N GLY A 12 -1.98 -0.08 8.97
CA GLY A 12 -1.85 -0.95 7.80
C GLY A 12 -2.74 -0.48 6.65
N VAL A 13 -4.02 -0.20 6.92
CA VAL A 13 -4.96 0.32 5.90
C VAL A 13 -4.49 1.67 5.34
N LEU A 14 -4.08 2.60 6.20
CA LEU A 14 -3.55 3.90 5.79
C LEU A 14 -2.31 3.78 4.90
N LEU A 15 -1.39 2.87 5.24
CA LEU A 15 -0.20 2.61 4.42
C LEU A 15 -0.56 2.04 3.05
N PHE A 16 -1.58 1.18 2.98
CA PHE A 16 -2.06 0.63 1.70
C PHE A 16 -2.64 1.72 0.80
N ASP A 17 -3.55 2.53 1.35
CA ASP A 17 -4.20 3.63 0.62
C ASP A 17 -3.18 4.67 0.17
N LEU A 18 -2.23 5.05 1.03
CA LEU A 18 -1.17 5.99 0.67
C LEU A 18 -0.34 5.48 -0.50
N THR A 19 0.00 4.19 -0.49
CA THR A 19 0.77 3.55 -1.56
C THR A 19 -0.01 3.55 -2.88
N TYR A 20 -1.31 3.25 -2.79
CA TYR A 20 -2.20 3.25 -3.95
C TYR A 20 -2.36 4.66 -4.55
N ILE A 21 -2.65 5.66 -3.72
CA ILE A 21 -2.78 7.06 -4.15
C ILE A 21 -1.48 7.56 -4.78
N THR A 22 -0.33 7.26 -4.15
CA THR A 22 0.99 7.65 -4.70
C THR A 22 1.23 7.00 -6.06
N SER A 23 0.87 5.72 -6.22
CA SER A 23 0.97 5.02 -7.50
C SER A 23 0.07 5.66 -8.57
N ALA A 24 -1.17 6.00 -8.21
CA ALA A 24 -2.12 6.64 -9.12
C ALA A 24 -1.67 8.04 -9.55
N ILE A 25 -1.13 8.84 -8.62
CA ILE A 25 -0.54 10.15 -8.93
C ILE A 25 0.67 9.98 -9.86
N TYR A 26 1.55 9.01 -9.56
CA TYR A 26 2.73 8.74 -10.36
C TYR A 26 2.38 8.30 -11.79
N VAL A 27 1.30 7.53 -11.98
CA VAL A 27 0.77 7.23 -13.33
C VAL A 27 0.42 8.49 -14.11
N GLY A 28 -0.17 9.49 -13.46
CA GLY A 28 -0.48 10.77 -14.09
C GLY A 28 0.75 11.50 -14.60
N THR A 29 1.91 11.27 -13.98
CA THR A 29 3.21 11.83 -14.43
C THR A 29 3.85 11.04 -15.57
N LEU A 30 3.42 9.79 -15.81
CA LEU A 30 3.88 8.92 -16.89
C LEU A 30 3.09 9.20 -18.20
N GLU A 31 3.09 10.46 -18.61
CA GLU A 31 2.28 11.01 -19.72
C GLU A 31 2.50 10.27 -21.05
N SER A 32 3.68 9.67 -21.27
CA SER A 32 4.06 9.06 -22.57
C SER A 32 4.26 7.54 -22.58
N TRP A 33 4.06 6.82 -21.48
CA TRP A 33 4.53 5.43 -21.39
C TRP A 33 3.46 4.37 -21.67
N ASP A 34 3.45 3.79 -22.87
CA ASP A 34 2.58 2.66 -23.25
C ASP A 34 3.33 1.32 -23.07
N ARG A 35 3.33 0.78 -21.84
CA ARG A 35 3.87 -0.56 -21.55
C ARG A 35 2.72 -1.56 -21.50
N SER A 36 2.92 -2.74 -22.10
CA SER A 36 1.93 -3.83 -22.19
C SER A 36 1.31 -4.26 -20.85
N ASN A 37 2.00 -4.03 -19.73
CA ASN A 37 1.59 -4.49 -18.39
C ASN A 37 0.74 -3.45 -17.62
N GLY A 38 0.38 -2.33 -18.26
CA GLY A 38 -0.43 -1.27 -17.67
C GLY A 38 0.40 -0.23 -16.89
N LYS A 39 -0.01 1.05 -17.02
CA LYS A 39 0.67 2.19 -16.40
C LYS A 39 0.70 2.10 -14.87
N LEU A 40 -0.41 1.66 -14.25
CA LEU A 40 -0.56 1.52 -12.79
C LEU A 40 0.39 0.49 -12.18
N PHE A 41 0.50 -0.69 -12.79
CA PHE A 41 1.37 -1.74 -12.24
C PHE A 41 2.85 -1.34 -12.28
N THR A 42 3.24 -0.63 -13.33
CA THR A 42 4.60 -0.12 -13.48
C THR A 42 4.89 0.97 -12.45
N ALA A 43 4.00 1.97 -12.34
CA ALA A 43 4.10 3.01 -11.32
C ALA A 43 4.18 2.43 -9.91
N PHE A 44 3.32 1.46 -9.61
CA PHE A 44 3.29 0.77 -8.34
C PHE A 44 4.61 0.03 -8.03
N TYR A 45 5.21 -0.60 -9.03
CA TYR A 45 6.51 -1.25 -8.88
C TYR A 45 7.65 -0.24 -8.67
N GLU A 46 7.64 0.85 -9.43
CA GLU A 46 8.67 1.89 -9.44
C GLU A 46 8.72 2.68 -8.13
N ILE A 47 7.56 2.94 -7.51
CA ILE A 47 7.50 3.56 -6.18
C ILE A 47 7.80 2.59 -5.02
N HIS A 48 8.30 1.39 -5.31
CA HIS A 48 8.48 0.31 -4.33
C HIS A 48 7.17 -0.09 -3.60
N GLY A 49 6.02 0.09 -4.26
CA GLY A 49 4.69 -0.14 -3.68
C GLY A 49 4.44 -1.58 -3.22
N THR A 50 5.15 -2.55 -3.81
CA THR A 50 5.14 -3.95 -3.37
C THR A 50 5.65 -4.12 -1.94
N ILE A 51 6.76 -3.45 -1.58
CA ILE A 51 7.35 -3.54 -0.25
C ILE A 51 6.41 -2.89 0.77
N LEU A 52 5.89 -1.70 0.45
CA LEU A 52 4.93 -1.00 1.29
C LEU A 52 3.62 -1.79 1.49
N SER A 53 3.12 -2.47 0.45
CA SER A 53 1.93 -3.32 0.57
C SER A 53 2.18 -4.55 1.43
N ILE A 54 3.35 -5.18 1.32
CA ILE A 54 3.71 -6.30 2.20
C ILE A 54 3.78 -5.82 3.66
N ILE A 55 4.40 -4.66 3.90
CA ILE A 55 4.47 -4.06 5.25
C ILE A 55 3.05 -3.77 5.77
N SER A 56 2.19 -3.16 4.95
CA SER A 56 0.79 -2.90 5.29
C SER A 56 0.05 -4.19 5.72
N ILE A 57 0.19 -5.27 4.96
CA ILE A 57 -0.40 -6.57 5.28
C ILE A 57 0.12 -7.10 6.62
N CYS A 58 1.44 -6.99 6.88
CA CYS A 58 2.02 -7.37 8.17
C CYS A 58 1.44 -6.56 9.34
N PHE A 59 1.21 -5.25 9.15
CA PHE A 59 0.56 -4.39 10.15
C PHE A 59 -0.88 -4.81 10.43
N ILE A 60 -1.65 -5.16 9.40
CA ILE A 60 -3.03 -5.64 9.55
C ILE A 60 -3.06 -6.97 10.30
N ILE A 61 -2.22 -7.93 9.90
CA ILE A 61 -2.15 -9.25 10.55
C ILE A 61 -1.71 -9.12 12.02
N ALA A 62 -0.68 -8.30 12.29
CA ALA A 62 -0.24 -8.03 13.65
C ALA A 62 -1.36 -7.36 14.48
N GLY A 63 -2.08 -6.41 13.89
CA GLY A 63 -3.19 -5.74 14.55
C GLY A 63 -4.33 -6.69 14.92
N ILE A 64 -4.69 -7.61 14.02
CA ILE A 64 -5.66 -8.68 14.29
C ILE A 64 -5.16 -9.61 15.40
N TYR A 65 -3.87 -9.98 15.37
CA TYR A 65 -3.27 -10.81 16.42
C TYR A 65 -3.34 -10.16 17.81
N PHE A 66 -3.13 -8.84 17.91
CA PHE A 66 -3.25 -8.11 19.18
C PHE A 66 -4.70 -7.86 19.64
N MET A 67 -5.68 -8.09 18.76
CA MET A 67 -7.12 -7.98 19.07
C MET A 67 -7.71 -9.28 19.61
N CYS A 68 -7.24 -10.44 19.15
CA CYS A 68 -7.55 -11.75 19.73
C CYS A 68 -6.96 -11.88 21.15
#